data_AF-J9C3N0-F1
#
_entry.id   AF-J9C3N0-F1
#
_cell.length_a   1.000
_cell.length_b   1.000
_cell.length_c   1.000
_cell.angle_alpha   90.00
_cell.angle_beta   90.00
_cell.angle_gamma   90.00
#
_symmetry.space_group_name_H-M   'P 1'
#
loop_
_entity.id
_entity.type
_entity.pdbx_description
1 polymer ?
#
loop_
_entity_poly.entity_id
_entity_poly.type
_entity_poly.pdbx_seq_one_letter_code
_entity_poly.pdbx_strand_id
1 'polypeptide(L)'
;YHDQGLAPFKGLAKGSGVNFTAGLPVVRTSPDHGTAYDIAGKGEANPDSFRQAIYMAIDIYRNRKIYDEAHANPLPKIYQERKERP
;
A
#
# COMPACT_ATOMS: atom_id res chain seq x y z
N TYR A 1 -9.66 -16.83 -9.32
CA TYR A 1 -8.80 -15.82 -9.96
C TYR A 1 -7.61 -15.38 -9.10
N HIS A 2 -7.12 -16.19 -8.15
CA HIS A 2 -5.94 -15.83 -7.35
C HIS A 2 -4.63 -16.01 -8.15
N ASP A 3 -4.45 -17.18 -8.74
CA ASP A 3 -3.18 -17.55 -9.37
C ASP A 3 -2.90 -16.79 -10.67
N GLN A 4 -3.95 -16.28 -11.32
CA GLN A 4 -3.83 -15.42 -12.51
C GLN A 4 -3.09 -14.11 -12.22
N GLY A 5 -3.23 -13.55 -11.02
CA GLY A 5 -2.53 -12.33 -10.62
C GLY A 5 -1.26 -12.60 -9.82
N LEU A 6 -1.29 -13.60 -8.94
CA LEU A 6 -0.20 -13.82 -7.98
C LEU A 6 1.04 -14.45 -8.62
N ALA A 7 0.86 -15.36 -9.58
CA ALA A 7 1.97 -16.00 -10.28
C ALA A 7 2.83 -14.99 -11.08
N PRO A 8 2.28 -14.14 -11.95
CA PRO A 8 3.08 -13.13 -12.65
C PRO A 8 3.67 -12.09 -11.71
N PHE A 9 2.93 -11.67 -10.67
CA PHE A 9 3.43 -10.74 -9.66
C PHE A 9 4.71 -11.26 -8.98
N LYS A 10 4.68 -12.51 -8.48
CA LYS A 10 5.85 -13.11 -7.81
C LYS A 10 7.05 -13.25 -8.75
N GLY A 11 6.81 -13.56 -10.03
CA GLY A 11 7.86 -13.61 -11.05
C GLY A 11 8.56 -12.27 -11.26
N LEU A 12 7.81 -11.15 -11.21
CA LEU A 12 8.35 -9.80 -11.36
C LEU A 12 9.02 -9.28 -10.09
N ALA A 13 8.42 -9.54 -8.92
CA ALA A 13 8.87 -8.99 -7.64
C ALA A 13 10.12 -9.68 -7.06
N LYS A 14 10.45 -10.91 -7.48
CA LYS A 14 11.68 -11.64 -7.11
C LYS A 14 12.00 -11.63 -5.60
N GLY A 15 10.99 -11.79 -4.74
CA GLY A 15 11.16 -11.83 -3.28
C GLY A 15 11.19 -10.47 -2.58
N SER A 16 10.89 -9.38 -3.31
CA SER A 16 10.69 -8.04 -2.74
C SER A 16 9.22 -7.61 -2.68
N GLY A 17 8.29 -8.51 -3.03
CA GLY A 17 6.88 -8.21 -3.09
C GLY A 17 6.28 -7.94 -1.72
N VAL A 18 5.21 -7.16 -1.69
CA VAL A 18 4.48 -6.82 -0.46
C VAL A 18 2.99 -7.05 -0.66
N ASN A 19 2.38 -7.72 0.31
CA ASN A 19 0.94 -7.83 0.40
C ASN A 19 0.38 -6.59 1.11
N PHE A 20 -0.50 -5.84 0.43
CA PHE A 20 -1.24 -4.71 0.99
C PHE A 20 -2.71 -5.08 1.19
N THR A 21 -3.29 -4.66 2.31
CA THR A 21 -4.74 -4.85 2.55
C THR A 21 -5.45 -3.50 2.48
N ALA A 22 -6.18 -3.30 1.38
CA ALA A 22 -7.04 -2.14 1.18
C ALA A 22 -8.32 -2.23 2.04
N GLY A 23 -8.95 -1.09 2.30
CA GLY A 23 -10.27 -1.01 2.95
C GLY A 23 -10.25 -1.03 4.49
N LEU A 24 -9.10 -1.24 5.12
CA LEU A 24 -8.97 -1.15 6.58
C LEU A 24 -8.80 0.31 7.04
N PRO A 25 -9.29 0.66 8.24
CA PRO A 25 -9.05 1.99 8.83
C PRO A 25 -7.59 2.20 9.21
N VAL A 26 -6.81 1.12 9.34
CA VAL A 26 -5.39 1.13 9.66
C VAL A 26 -4.54 0.76 8.44
N VAL A 27 -3.26 1.11 8.47
CA VAL A 27 -2.29 0.64 7.46
C VAL A 27 -1.90 -0.79 7.79
N ARG A 28 -2.08 -1.72 6.84
CA ARG A 28 -1.66 -3.11 6.99
C ARG A 28 -0.92 -3.59 5.75
N THR A 29 0.33 -4.00 5.97
CA THR A 29 1.21 -4.65 4.98
C THR A 29 1.72 -5.97 5.54
N SER A 30 2.17 -6.88 4.68
CA SER A 30 2.84 -8.12 5.11
C SER A 30 3.81 -8.61 4.02
N PRO A 31 4.80 -9.46 4.36
CA PRO A 31 5.64 -10.10 3.35
C PRO A 31 4.81 -10.95 2.36
N ASP A 32 5.41 -11.27 1.21
CA ASP A 32 4.81 -12.05 0.10
C ASP A 32 5.09 -13.56 0.15
N HIS A 33 5.89 -13.99 1.15
CA HIS A 33 6.25 -15.38 1.40
C HIS A 33 5.52 -15.99 2.60
N GLY A 34 5.56 -17.32 2.70
CA GLY A 34 5.03 -18.08 3.83
C GLY A 34 6.03 -18.20 4.98
N THR A 35 5.81 -19.17 5.87
CA THR A 35 6.58 -19.37 7.11
C THR A 35 7.98 -19.94 6.90
N ALA A 36 8.22 -20.68 5.81
CA ALA A 36 9.50 -21.32 5.48
C ALA A 36 10.13 -22.09 6.66
N TYR A 37 9.36 -23.02 7.24
CA TYR A 37 9.77 -23.79 8.44
C TYR A 37 11.06 -24.59 8.26
N ASP A 38 11.35 -25.01 7.03
CA ASP A 38 12.55 -25.75 6.64
C ASP A 38 13.84 -24.95 6.82
N ILE A 39 13.77 -23.61 6.85
CA ILE A 39 14.93 -22.73 7.04
C ILE A 39 14.91 -21.96 8.37
N ALA A 40 13.93 -22.23 9.24
CA ALA A 40 13.81 -21.57 10.53
C ALA A 40 15.05 -21.83 11.40
N GLY A 41 15.64 -20.77 11.96
CA GLY A 41 16.82 -20.84 12.82
C GLY A 41 18.15 -21.07 12.08
N LYS A 42 18.16 -21.19 10.74
CA LYS A 42 19.38 -21.44 9.95
C LYS A 42 20.11 -20.19 9.49
N GLY A 43 19.47 -19.02 9.60
CA GLY A 43 20.04 -17.75 9.11
C GLY A 43 20.00 -17.59 7.58
N GLU A 44 19.22 -18.40 6.88
CA GLU A 44 19.16 -18.43 5.40
C GLU A 44 17.99 -17.60 4.82
N ALA A 45 17.06 -17.14 5.65
CA ALA A 45 15.87 -16.42 5.18
C ALA A 45 16.25 -15.06 4.56
N ASN A 46 15.70 -14.75 3.37
CA ASN A 46 15.83 -13.43 2.78
C ASN A 46 14.85 -12.44 3.48
N PRO A 47 15.35 -11.38 4.14
CA PRO A 47 14.51 -10.41 4.84
C PRO A 47 13.90 -9.31 3.94
N ASP A 48 14.18 -9.29 2.64
CA ASP A 48 13.87 -8.16 1.75
C ASP A 48 12.38 -7.87 1.65
N SER A 49 11.52 -8.87 1.39
CA SER A 49 10.05 -8.68 1.36
C SER A 49 9.52 -8.08 2.66
N PHE A 50 10.00 -8.56 3.81
CA PHE A 50 9.61 -8.04 5.11
C PHE A 50 10.05 -6.58 5.30
N ARG A 51 11.29 -6.25 4.90
CA ARG A 51 11.80 -4.88 4.93
C ARG A 51 10.98 -3.94 4.05
N GLN A 52 10.64 -4.38 2.83
CA GLN A 52 9.78 -3.63 1.92
C GLN A 52 8.37 -3.44 2.50
N ALA A 53 7.84 -4.44 3.19
CA ALA A 53 6.53 -4.32 3.85
C ALA A 53 6.52 -3.21 4.91
N ILE A 54 7.60 -3.04 5.67
CA ILE A 54 7.74 -1.96 6.64
C ILE A 54 7.85 -0.61 5.94
N TYR A 55 8.71 -0.49 4.92
CA TYR A 55 8.89 0.78 4.22
C TYR A 55 7.61 1.24 3.53
N MET A 56 6.90 0.33 2.88
CA MET A 56 5.62 0.65 2.26
C MET A 56 4.57 1.07 3.29
N ALA A 57 4.56 0.49 4.50
CA ALA A 57 3.66 0.94 5.56
C ALA A 57 3.96 2.39 6.00
N ILE A 58 5.24 2.74 6.12
CA ILE A 58 5.68 4.10 6.45
C ILE A 58 5.25 5.08 5.35
N ASP A 59 5.45 4.71 4.08
CA ASP A 59 5.10 5.56 2.94
C ASP A 59 3.60 5.78 2.85
N ILE A 60 2.78 4.72 3.01
CA ILE A 60 1.32 4.84 3.04
C ILE A 60 0.88 5.74 4.20
N TYR A 61 1.46 5.58 5.39
CA TYR A 61 1.13 6.42 6.54
C TYR A 61 1.42 7.90 6.27
N ARG A 62 2.61 8.23 5.75
CA ARG A 62 2.99 9.60 5.38
C ARG A 62 2.07 10.17 4.30
N ASN A 63 1.74 9.38 3.28
CA ASN A 63 0.85 9.80 2.21
C ASN A 63 -0.56 10.11 2.71
N ARG A 64 -1.10 9.30 3.64
CA ARG A 64 -2.40 9.58 4.28
C ARG A 64 -2.35 10.91 5.07
N LYS A 65 -1.30 11.12 5.86
CA LYS A 65 -1.10 12.38 6.60
C LYS A 65 -1.07 13.60 5.68
N ILE A 66 -0.26 13.54 4.63
CA ILE A 66 -0.15 14.63 3.64
C ILE A 66 -1.49 14.86 2.95
N TYR A 67 -2.20 13.80 2.58
CA TYR A 67 -3.53 13.90 1.98
C TYR A 67 -4.51 14.61 2.92
N ASP A 68 -4.59 14.18 4.18
CA ASP A 68 -5.49 14.76 5.18
C ASP A 68 -5.17 16.25 5.41
N GLU A 69 -3.88 16.61 5.53
CA GLU A 69 -3.42 17.99 5.68
C GLU A 69 -3.81 18.86 4.47
N ALA A 70 -3.59 18.36 3.26
CA ALA A 70 -3.94 19.07 2.03
C ALA A 70 -5.46 19.27 1.87
N HIS A 71 -6.27 18.38 2.43
CA HIS A 71 -7.73 18.44 2.35
C HIS A 71 -8.39 19.11 3.57
N ALA A 72 -7.61 19.60 4.54
CA ALA A 72 -8.14 20.22 5.75
C ALA A 72 -8.88 21.54 5.49
N ASN A 73 -8.52 22.26 4.42
CA ASN A 73 -9.17 23.52 4.03
C ASN A 73 -9.30 23.62 2.50
N PRO A 74 -10.27 22.91 1.90
CA PRO A 74 -10.45 22.94 0.46
C PRO A 74 -10.92 24.32 0.01
N LEU A 75 -10.49 24.74 -1.18
CA LEU A 75 -10.98 25.97 -1.78
C LEU A 75 -12.51 25.92 -1.91
N PRO A 76 -13.22 27.00 -1.51
CA PRO A 76 -14.66 27.07 -1.67
C PRO A 76 -15.01 26.93 -3.15
N LYS A 77 -15.99 26.07 -3.46
CA LYS A 77 -16.50 25.95 -4.83
C LYS A 77 -17.08 27.30 -5.25
N ILE A 78 -16.43 27.98 -6.20
CA ILE A 78 -16.97 29.18 -6.84
C ILE A 78 -18.05 28.70 -7.80
N TYR A 79 -19.26 28.46 -7.29
CA TYR A 79 -20.45 28.43 -8.13
C TYR A 79 -20.72 29.87 -8.57
N GLN A 80 -20.21 30.26 -9.74
CA GLN A 80 -20.85 31.34 -10.47
C GLN A 80 -22.18 30.78 -10.98
N GLU A 81 -23.24 30.95 -10.20
CA GLU A 81 -24.58 31.00 -10.78
C GLU A 81 -24.55 32.11 -11.83
N ARG A 82 -24.44 31.74 -13.11
CA ARG A 82 -24.99 32.58 -14.16
C ARG A 82 -26.48 32.63 -13.87
N LYS A 83 -26.91 33.61 -13.08
CA LYS A 83 -28.28 34.11 -13.18
C LYS A 83 -28.46 34.51 -14.63
N GLU A 84 -29.09 33.63 -15.40
CA GLU A 84 -29.77 34.02 -16.63
C GLU A 84 -30.68 35.18 -16.22
N ARG A 85 -30.25 36.40 -16.56
CA ARG A 85 -31.11 37.57 -16.43
C ARG A 85 -32.22 37.42 -17.48
N PRO A 86 -33.47 37.78 -17.13
CA PRO A 86 -34.62 37.64 -18.02
C PRO A 86 -34.46 38.44 -19.31
#